data_AF-A0A2V2X4I9-F1
#
_entry.id   AF-A0A2V2X4I9-F1
#
_cell.length_a   1.000
_cell.length_b   1.000
_cell.length_c   1.000
_cell.angle_alpha   90.00
_cell.angle_beta   90.00
_cell.angle_gamma   90.00
#
_symmetry.space_group_name_H-M   'P 1'
#
loop_
_entity.id
_entity.type
_entity.pdbx_description
1 polymer ?
#
loop_
_entity_poly.entity_id
_entity_poly.type
_entity_poly.pdbx_seq_one_letter_code
_entity_poly.pdbx_strand_id
1 'polypeptide(L)'
;MPVAPNGLSVGDFVGGPSKKMTRKKNREERPFLFANYPSRKVAIRLAYHGHLYDGLAKQEETSNTVEAYVVAALKHVRLIPQDGPIDLARCGRTDKGVSALGNVFSLTVRASSWPTDSPQKPALDYCAMLNSALPVTIRIVGWAYVDDTFDARFSCVGRTYRYYFCHRGLNVEAMGNAAARLKGVHNFRNFCKTDVVNVSNYERDVRSVGIFASEAFPELVSYLEIHANSFLYHQIRCTMEVLFLVGRGLEDPEVVTQLLERGDRKPVYPLADGTPLVLWDCHFKNLQWNISKRAFMAVEHELQDIATALFLRASLANSMRSQLLTWYNGHTDSEGKTIMAQLPEVQAADRWSVTGCDWTDKRTHANMRVRRYDLFALSRQREHGASGPLSSRPYTKLLERETERTFDEEVEALSQKKRARFESNMEKK
;
A
#
# COMPACT_ATOMS: atom_id res chain seq x y z
N MET A 1 20.83 -31.86 22.94
CA MET A 1 20.84 -33.11 22.14
C MET A 1 19.41 -33.37 21.67
N PRO A 2 19.17 -33.59 20.38
CA PRO A 2 17.83 -33.69 19.83
C PRO A 2 17.27 -35.11 20.04
N VAL A 3 16.01 -35.20 20.45
CA VAL A 3 15.27 -36.46 20.51
C VAL A 3 14.54 -36.63 19.17
N ALA A 4 14.97 -37.63 18.40
CA ALA A 4 14.28 -38.11 17.21
C ALA A 4 13.10 -39.03 17.62
N PRO A 5 12.02 -39.10 16.82
CA PRO A 5 10.88 -39.96 17.12
C PRO A 5 11.13 -41.40 16.67
N ASN A 6 10.85 -42.35 17.56
CA ASN A 6 10.86 -43.79 17.26
C ASN A 6 9.73 -44.16 16.31
N GLY A 7 10.11 -44.87 15.24
CA GLY A 7 9.20 -45.58 14.37
C GLY A 7 8.66 -46.85 15.05
N LEU A 8 7.43 -47.20 14.68
CA LEU A 8 6.86 -48.53 14.87
C LEU A 8 6.11 -48.89 13.60
N SER A 9 6.48 -50.02 13.02
CA SER A 9 5.77 -50.69 11.94
C SER A 9 5.53 -52.15 12.30
N VAL A 10 4.51 -52.73 11.65
CA VAL A 10 4.09 -54.13 11.55
C VAL A 10 3.12 -54.57 12.66
N GLY A 11 1.91 -55.10 12.39
CA GLY A 11 1.31 -55.46 11.11
C GLY A 11 -0.15 -55.91 11.21
N ASP A 12 -0.72 -56.09 10.02
CA ASP A 12 -1.72 -57.04 9.54
C ASP A 12 -2.98 -57.37 10.38
N PHE A 13 -4.12 -56.87 9.89
CA PHE A 13 -5.41 -57.59 9.94
C PHE A 13 -6.08 -57.58 8.56
N VAL A 14 -6.44 -58.78 8.12
CA VAL A 14 -7.02 -59.14 6.82
C VAL A 14 -8.55 -59.01 6.84
N GLY A 15 -9.16 -58.51 5.74
CA GLY A 15 -10.48 -58.97 5.29
C GLY A 15 -11.55 -57.93 4.88
N GLY A 16 -11.57 -57.54 3.58
CA GLY A 16 -12.75 -57.17 2.73
C GLY A 16 -13.71 -56.03 3.14
N PRO A 17 -14.51 -55.43 2.22
CA PRO A 17 -14.81 -55.83 0.84
C PRO A 17 -14.39 -54.80 -0.25
N SER A 18 -14.31 -55.35 -1.46
CA SER A 18 -13.94 -54.73 -2.74
C SER A 18 -14.66 -53.41 -3.06
N LYS A 19 -13.94 -52.27 -2.97
CA LYS A 19 -14.34 -51.01 -3.62
C LYS A 19 -14.14 -51.15 -5.13
N LYS A 20 -15.23 -51.19 -5.89
CA LYS A 20 -15.22 -50.97 -7.34
C LYS A 20 -14.55 -49.62 -7.62
N MET A 21 -13.28 -49.63 -8.02
CA MET A 21 -12.63 -48.50 -8.68
C MET A 21 -13.31 -48.29 -10.03
N THR A 22 -14.29 -47.39 -10.09
CA THR A 22 -14.72 -46.81 -11.35
C THR A 22 -13.56 -45.95 -11.86
N ARG A 23 -12.81 -46.52 -12.80
CA ARG A 23 -11.76 -45.86 -13.58
C ARG A 23 -12.40 -44.66 -14.30
N LYS A 24 -12.33 -43.47 -13.70
CA LYS A 24 -12.80 -42.22 -14.31
C LYS A 24 -11.90 -41.98 -15.52
N LYS A 25 -12.38 -42.32 -16.72
CA LYS A 25 -11.71 -41.97 -17.98
C LYS A 25 -11.44 -40.46 -17.90
N ASN A 26 -10.15 -40.08 -17.90
CA ASN A 26 -9.74 -38.70 -18.17
C ASN A 26 -10.25 -38.37 -19.58
N ARG A 27 -11.47 -37.86 -19.65
CA ARG A 27 -12.01 -37.30 -20.87
C ARG A 27 -11.24 -36.00 -21.04
N GLU A 28 -10.26 -36.00 -21.95
CA GLU A 28 -9.55 -34.78 -22.33
C GLU A 28 -10.60 -33.70 -22.58
N GLU A 29 -10.57 -32.65 -21.76
CA GLU A 29 -11.53 -31.57 -21.90
C GLU A 29 -11.32 -30.93 -23.28
N ARG A 30 -12.41 -30.80 -24.05
CA ARG A 30 -12.34 -30.12 -25.34
C ARG A 30 -11.76 -28.71 -25.14
N PRO A 31 -10.85 -28.26 -26.01
CA PRO A 31 -10.19 -26.97 -25.86
C PRO A 31 -11.24 -25.85 -25.90
N PHE A 32 -11.10 -24.88 -24.98
CA PHE A 32 -11.98 -23.72 -24.94
C PHE A 32 -11.53 -22.71 -26.01
N LEU A 33 -12.32 -22.57 -27.07
CA LEU A 33 -12.03 -21.66 -28.17
C LEU A 33 -12.69 -20.30 -27.93
N PHE A 34 -11.90 -19.31 -27.51
CA PHE A 34 -12.40 -17.96 -27.19
C PHE A 34 -13.13 -17.27 -28.35
N ALA A 35 -12.71 -17.52 -29.60
CA ALA A 35 -13.35 -16.97 -30.80
C ALA A 35 -14.84 -17.35 -30.96
N ASN A 36 -15.30 -18.40 -30.27
CA ASN A 36 -16.69 -18.84 -30.31
C ASN A 36 -17.59 -18.10 -29.30
N TYR A 37 -17.04 -17.19 -28.50
CA TYR A 37 -17.77 -16.49 -27.45
C TYR A 37 -17.68 -14.97 -27.63
N PRO A 38 -18.76 -14.24 -27.29
CA PRO A 38 -18.71 -12.79 -27.25
C PRO A 38 -17.63 -12.28 -26.30
N SER A 39 -17.08 -11.11 -26.62
CA SER A 39 -16.17 -10.37 -25.74
C SER A 39 -16.54 -8.89 -25.68
N ARG A 40 -16.30 -8.26 -24.53
CA ARG A 40 -16.58 -6.84 -24.30
C ARG A 40 -15.52 -6.22 -23.40
N LYS A 41 -15.27 -4.92 -23.59
CA LYS A 41 -14.44 -4.13 -22.68
C LYS A 41 -15.17 -3.94 -21.34
N VAL A 42 -14.47 -4.22 -20.24
CA VAL A 42 -14.98 -4.02 -18.87
C VAL A 42 -14.00 -3.19 -18.06
N ALA A 43 -14.53 -2.41 -17.12
CA ALA A 43 -13.81 -1.92 -15.96
C ALA A 43 -14.10 -2.83 -14.77
N ILE A 44 -13.07 -3.26 -14.06
CA ILE A 44 -13.17 -4.13 -12.87
C ILE A 44 -12.60 -3.38 -11.68
N ARG A 45 -13.42 -3.20 -10.64
CA ARG A 45 -13.06 -2.56 -9.38
C ARG A 45 -12.64 -3.61 -8.36
N LEU A 46 -11.49 -3.40 -7.73
CA LEU A 46 -10.90 -4.34 -6.78
C LEU A 46 -10.42 -3.66 -5.50
N ALA A 47 -10.54 -4.40 -4.41
CA ALA A 47 -10.00 -4.10 -3.10
C ALA A 47 -8.99 -5.17 -2.69
N TYR A 48 -7.94 -4.78 -1.98
CA TYR A 48 -6.92 -5.72 -1.48
C TYR A 48 -6.17 -5.17 -0.26
N HIS A 49 -5.81 -6.07 0.64
CA HIS A 49 -4.89 -5.80 1.74
C HIS A 49 -3.44 -5.88 1.24
N GLY A 50 -2.85 -4.73 0.96
CA GLY A 50 -1.58 -4.60 0.23
C GLY A 50 -0.36 -5.13 0.97
N HIS A 51 -0.42 -5.24 2.30
CA HIS A 51 0.69 -5.68 3.16
C HIS A 51 1.27 -7.04 2.73
N LEU A 52 0.43 -7.90 2.15
CA LEU A 52 0.80 -9.25 1.71
C LEU A 52 1.49 -9.29 0.34
N TYR A 53 1.49 -8.20 -0.42
CA TYR A 53 1.87 -8.18 -1.84
C TYR A 53 3.07 -7.28 -2.14
N ASP A 54 3.81 -7.62 -3.20
CA ASP A 54 4.96 -6.86 -3.70
C ASP A 54 4.55 -5.67 -4.61
N GLY A 55 3.29 -5.26 -4.52
CA GLY A 55 2.69 -4.16 -5.27
C GLY A 55 1.59 -4.64 -6.22
N LEU A 56 0.96 -3.69 -6.92
CA LEU A 56 -0.09 -4.03 -7.88
C LEU A 56 0.50 -4.67 -9.14
N ALA A 57 1.42 -3.97 -9.81
CA ALA A 57 1.83 -4.31 -11.16
C ALA A 57 2.68 -5.58 -11.20
N LYS A 58 2.49 -6.41 -12.22
CA LYS A 58 3.32 -7.57 -12.49
C LYS A 58 4.80 -7.18 -12.65
N GLN A 59 5.66 -7.99 -12.06
CA GLN A 59 7.13 -7.88 -12.08
C GLN A 59 7.71 -9.20 -12.60
N GLU A 60 8.93 -9.18 -13.14
CA GLU A 60 9.59 -10.40 -13.64
C GLU A 60 10.19 -11.21 -12.49
N GLU A 61 10.60 -10.53 -11.43
CA GLU A 61 11.33 -11.06 -10.29
C GLU A 61 10.43 -11.72 -9.23
N THR A 62 9.14 -11.42 -9.26
CA THR A 62 8.17 -11.95 -8.29
C THR A 62 6.80 -12.14 -8.93
N SER A 63 6.16 -13.27 -8.60
CA SER A 63 4.76 -13.53 -8.93
C SER A 63 3.80 -13.04 -7.86
N ASN A 64 4.30 -12.50 -6.73
CA ASN A 64 3.49 -12.08 -5.59
C ASN A 64 2.93 -10.66 -5.76
N THR A 65 2.34 -10.39 -6.92
CA THR A 65 1.71 -9.09 -7.24
C THR A 65 0.23 -9.26 -7.46
N VAL A 66 -0.57 -8.25 -7.12
CA VAL A 66 -2.03 -8.32 -7.22
C VAL A 66 -2.47 -8.61 -8.67
N GLU A 67 -1.82 -7.98 -9.65
CA GLU A 67 -2.09 -8.25 -11.06
C GLU A 67 -1.81 -9.70 -11.45
N ALA A 68 -0.73 -10.31 -10.97
CA ALA A 68 -0.42 -11.70 -11.31
C ALA A 68 -1.53 -12.64 -10.82
N TYR A 69 -2.05 -12.44 -9.61
CA TYR A 69 -3.20 -13.19 -9.08
C TYR A 69 -4.48 -12.93 -9.89
N VAL A 70 -4.77 -11.67 -10.24
CA VAL A 70 -5.96 -11.32 -11.03
C VAL A 70 -5.91 -11.90 -12.44
N VAL A 71 -4.76 -11.83 -13.12
CA VAL A 71 -4.56 -12.43 -14.45
C VAL A 71 -4.67 -13.95 -14.38
N ALA A 72 -4.11 -14.60 -13.34
CA ALA A 72 -4.27 -16.03 -13.13
C ALA A 72 -5.74 -16.42 -12.93
N ALA A 73 -6.49 -15.66 -12.12
CA ALA A 73 -7.92 -15.87 -11.92
C ALA A 73 -8.71 -15.72 -13.22
N LEU A 74 -8.48 -14.64 -13.99
CA LEU A 74 -9.11 -14.40 -15.30
C LEU A 74 -8.89 -15.57 -16.28
N LYS A 75 -7.67 -16.12 -16.33
CA LYS A 75 -7.33 -17.30 -17.14
C LYS A 75 -8.04 -18.56 -16.63
N HIS A 76 -8.05 -18.78 -15.32
CA HIS A 76 -8.66 -19.93 -14.68
C HIS A 76 -10.16 -20.01 -14.96
N VAL A 77 -10.88 -18.90 -14.83
CA VAL A 77 -12.33 -18.83 -15.10
C VAL A 77 -12.69 -18.60 -16.58
N ARG A 78 -11.69 -18.71 -17.47
CA ARG A 78 -11.84 -18.58 -18.92
C ARG A 78 -12.50 -17.26 -19.33
N LEU A 79 -12.13 -16.16 -18.68
CA LEU A 79 -12.53 -14.80 -19.08
C LEU A 79 -11.56 -14.20 -20.09
N ILE A 80 -10.30 -14.63 -20.09
CA ILE A 80 -9.28 -14.23 -21.07
C ILE A 80 -8.49 -15.44 -21.59
N PRO A 81 -7.88 -15.33 -22.79
CA PRO A 81 -6.95 -16.31 -23.33
C PRO A 81 -5.75 -16.66 -22.42
N GLN A 82 -5.15 -17.83 -22.64
CA GLN A 82 -4.06 -18.35 -21.80
C GLN A 82 -2.72 -17.62 -22.00
N ASP A 83 -2.51 -16.98 -23.15
CA ASP A 83 -1.40 -16.07 -23.44
C ASP A 83 -1.54 -14.74 -22.66
N GLY A 84 -2.76 -14.30 -22.35
CA GLY A 84 -3.02 -13.18 -21.43
C GLY A 84 -4.03 -12.18 -21.97
N PRO A 85 -4.21 -11.05 -21.25
CA PRO A 85 -5.06 -9.98 -21.73
C PRO A 85 -4.34 -9.18 -22.83
N ILE A 86 -5.05 -8.83 -23.89
CA ILE A 86 -4.51 -8.05 -25.01
C ILE A 86 -4.32 -6.57 -24.61
N ASP A 87 -5.23 -6.04 -23.78
CA ASP A 87 -5.45 -4.62 -23.58
C ASP A 87 -5.66 -4.22 -22.10
N LEU A 88 -4.90 -4.85 -21.20
CA LEU A 88 -4.96 -4.59 -19.76
C LEU A 88 -4.36 -3.23 -19.39
N ALA A 89 -5.22 -2.32 -18.94
CA ALA A 89 -4.83 -1.05 -18.34
C ALA A 89 -5.08 -1.01 -16.84
N ARG A 90 -4.27 -0.21 -16.12
CA ARG A 90 -4.25 -0.13 -14.66
C ARG A 90 -4.47 1.30 -14.22
N CYS A 91 -5.45 1.54 -13.36
CA CYS A 91 -5.79 2.90 -12.94
C CYS A 91 -4.70 3.56 -12.09
N GLY A 92 -4.30 2.90 -10.99
CA GLY A 92 -3.25 3.35 -10.09
C GLY A 92 -2.28 2.24 -9.77
N ARG A 93 -0.98 2.43 -9.98
CA ARG A 93 0.06 1.46 -9.58
C ARG A 93 0.39 1.70 -8.11
N THR A 94 -0.03 0.79 -7.23
CA THR A 94 0.35 0.88 -5.81
C THR A 94 1.69 0.20 -5.56
N ASP A 95 2.51 0.79 -4.70
CA ASP A 95 3.79 0.23 -4.28
C ASP A 95 3.61 -1.05 -3.45
N LYS A 96 4.71 -1.77 -3.22
CA LYS A 96 4.78 -2.86 -2.25
C LYS A 96 4.23 -2.42 -0.89
N GLY A 97 3.35 -3.25 -0.32
CA GLY A 97 2.71 -3.01 0.97
C GLY A 97 1.50 -2.06 0.95
N VAL A 98 1.30 -1.27 -0.12
CA VAL A 98 0.22 -0.29 -0.20
C VAL A 98 -1.11 -0.98 -0.52
N SER A 99 -2.14 -0.73 0.28
CA SER A 99 -3.47 -1.30 0.12
C SER A 99 -4.34 -0.51 -0.87
N ALA A 100 -5.46 -1.08 -1.29
CA ALA A 100 -6.46 -0.34 -2.07
C ALA A 100 -7.89 -0.80 -1.75
N LEU A 101 -8.83 0.14 -1.77
CA LEU A 101 -10.26 -0.11 -1.65
C LEU A 101 -10.99 0.00 -2.99
N GLY A 102 -10.47 0.83 -3.90
CA GLY A 102 -11.14 1.19 -5.15
C GLY A 102 -10.23 1.24 -6.37
N ASN A 103 -9.20 0.39 -6.44
CA ASN A 103 -8.36 0.33 -7.63
C ASN A 103 -9.16 -0.27 -8.80
N VAL A 104 -8.74 -0.02 -10.04
CA VAL A 104 -9.46 -0.43 -11.23
C VAL A 104 -8.51 -0.97 -12.31
N PHE A 105 -8.88 -2.09 -12.90
CA PHE A 105 -8.37 -2.55 -14.19
C PHE A 105 -9.39 -2.34 -15.28
N SER A 106 -8.94 -2.12 -16.53
CA SER A 106 -9.80 -2.27 -17.70
C SER A 106 -9.17 -3.19 -18.70
N LEU A 107 -9.97 -4.06 -19.31
CA LEU A 107 -9.54 -5.07 -20.27
C LEU A 107 -10.75 -5.65 -20.99
N THR A 108 -10.50 -6.29 -22.13
CA THR A 108 -11.50 -7.05 -22.87
C THR A 108 -11.61 -8.46 -22.28
N VAL A 109 -12.84 -8.87 -21.94
CA VAL A 109 -13.15 -10.20 -21.38
C VAL A 109 -14.28 -10.87 -22.13
N ARG A 110 -14.37 -12.20 -22.00
CA ARG A 110 -15.53 -12.97 -22.44
C ARG A 110 -16.82 -12.45 -21.79
N ALA A 111 -17.86 -12.31 -22.59
CA ALA A 111 -19.18 -11.84 -22.20
C ALA A 111 -20.28 -12.85 -22.60
N SER A 112 -21.51 -12.61 -22.13
CA SER A 112 -22.69 -13.41 -22.47
C SER A 112 -23.34 -13.02 -23.79
N SER A 113 -23.18 -11.78 -24.24
CA SER A 113 -23.71 -11.22 -25.50
C SER A 113 -22.74 -10.22 -26.11
N TRP A 114 -22.80 -10.05 -27.43
CA TRP A 114 -22.11 -8.99 -28.16
C TRP A 114 -22.79 -7.63 -27.91
N PRO A 115 -22.09 -6.50 -28.04
CA PRO A 115 -22.70 -5.17 -27.90
C PRO A 115 -23.87 -4.94 -28.88
N THR A 116 -23.84 -5.59 -30.04
CA THR A 116 -24.84 -5.48 -31.11
C THR A 116 -26.05 -6.41 -30.94
N ASP A 117 -26.02 -7.35 -30.00
CA ASP A 117 -27.13 -8.28 -29.79
C ASP A 117 -28.38 -7.55 -29.25
N SER A 118 -29.56 -7.92 -29.74
CA SER A 118 -30.84 -7.45 -29.21
C SER A 118 -31.84 -8.63 -29.16
N PRO A 119 -32.34 -9.04 -27.98
CA PRO A 119 -32.06 -8.47 -26.65
C PRO A 119 -30.67 -8.87 -26.09
N GLN A 120 -30.14 -8.05 -25.18
CA GLN A 120 -28.93 -8.39 -24.42
C GLN A 120 -29.22 -9.52 -23.42
N LYS A 121 -28.28 -10.47 -23.29
CA LYS A 121 -28.36 -11.51 -22.27
C LYS A 121 -27.90 -10.95 -20.91
N PRO A 122 -28.34 -11.54 -19.78
CA PRO A 122 -27.78 -11.19 -18.47
C PRO A 122 -26.26 -11.32 -18.47
N ALA A 123 -25.58 -10.34 -17.87
CA ALA A 123 -24.13 -10.35 -17.79
C ALA A 123 -23.62 -11.54 -16.98
N LEU A 124 -22.39 -11.98 -17.27
CA LEU A 124 -21.70 -12.93 -16.40
C LEU A 124 -21.47 -12.29 -15.03
N ASP A 125 -21.55 -13.08 -13.97
CA ASP A 125 -21.21 -12.61 -12.62
C ASP A 125 -19.68 -12.57 -12.47
N TYR A 126 -19.05 -11.54 -13.05
CA TYR A 126 -17.60 -11.38 -13.05
C TYR A 126 -17.03 -11.34 -11.63
N CYS A 127 -17.76 -10.76 -10.68
CA CYS A 127 -17.36 -10.72 -9.28
C CYS A 127 -17.31 -12.14 -8.69
N ALA A 128 -18.39 -12.92 -8.79
CA ALA A 128 -18.41 -14.28 -8.24
C ALA A 128 -17.41 -15.21 -8.94
N MET A 129 -17.32 -15.12 -10.27
CA MET A 129 -16.36 -15.90 -11.04
C MET A 129 -14.93 -15.62 -10.58
N LEU A 130 -14.48 -14.37 -10.60
CA LEU A 130 -13.11 -14.03 -10.22
C LEU A 130 -12.81 -14.31 -8.75
N ASN A 131 -13.73 -13.97 -7.85
CA ASN A 131 -13.52 -14.20 -6.42
C ASN A 131 -13.48 -15.68 -6.03
N SER A 132 -14.04 -16.59 -6.84
CA SER A 132 -13.90 -18.04 -6.63
C SER A 132 -12.47 -18.56 -6.86
N ALA A 133 -11.66 -17.81 -7.61
CA ALA A 133 -10.28 -18.16 -7.95
C ALA A 133 -9.23 -17.21 -7.31
N LEU A 134 -9.68 -16.20 -6.57
CA LEU A 134 -8.80 -15.22 -5.91
C LEU A 134 -8.62 -15.52 -4.42
N PRO A 135 -7.42 -15.26 -3.86
CA PRO A 135 -7.20 -15.32 -2.42
C PRO A 135 -8.14 -14.37 -1.68
N VAL A 136 -8.45 -14.65 -0.41
CA VAL A 136 -9.39 -13.83 0.37
C VAL A 136 -9.03 -12.35 0.39
N THR A 137 -7.72 -12.09 0.47
CA THR A 137 -7.08 -10.77 0.55
C THR A 137 -7.06 -9.96 -0.75
N ILE A 138 -7.61 -10.49 -1.85
CA ILE A 138 -7.90 -9.75 -3.10
C ILE A 138 -9.34 -10.04 -3.52
N ARG A 139 -10.14 -8.98 -3.66
CA ARG A 139 -11.54 -9.10 -4.03
C ARG A 139 -11.93 -8.14 -5.14
N ILE A 140 -12.61 -8.70 -6.13
CA ILE A 140 -13.35 -7.95 -7.14
C ILE A 140 -14.68 -7.55 -6.53
N VAL A 141 -14.85 -6.26 -6.28
CA VAL A 141 -16.02 -5.71 -5.57
C VAL A 141 -17.08 -5.19 -6.53
N GLY A 142 -16.69 -4.83 -7.76
CA GLY A 142 -17.64 -4.40 -8.78
C GLY A 142 -17.06 -4.39 -10.18
N TRP A 143 -17.92 -4.20 -11.16
CA TRP A 143 -17.55 -4.12 -12.56
C TRP A 143 -18.52 -3.25 -13.36
N ALA A 144 -18.11 -2.82 -14.55
CA ALA A 144 -18.96 -2.09 -15.48
C ALA A 144 -18.57 -2.44 -16.92
N TYR A 145 -19.54 -2.55 -17.84
CA TYR A 145 -19.23 -2.47 -19.27
C TYR A 145 -18.84 -1.04 -19.60
N VAL A 146 -17.82 -0.89 -20.44
CA VAL A 146 -17.29 0.39 -20.88
C VAL A 146 -17.12 0.39 -22.40
N ASP A 147 -16.96 1.57 -22.96
CA ASP A 147 -16.60 1.72 -24.37
C ASP A 147 -15.23 1.10 -24.68
N ASP A 148 -15.01 0.63 -25.90
CA ASP A 148 -13.75 -0.01 -26.31
C ASP A 148 -12.55 0.95 -26.21
N THR A 149 -12.79 2.27 -26.27
CA THR A 149 -11.77 3.31 -26.08
C THR A 149 -11.44 3.59 -24.60
N PHE A 150 -12.18 3.02 -23.65
CA PHE A 150 -11.95 3.24 -22.23
C PHE A 150 -10.63 2.63 -21.77
N ASP A 151 -9.84 3.43 -21.05
CA ASP A 151 -8.60 3.00 -20.41
C ASP A 151 -8.63 3.41 -18.94
N ALA A 152 -8.52 2.45 -18.02
CA ALA A 152 -8.59 2.70 -16.59
C ALA A 152 -7.58 3.74 -16.09
N ARG A 153 -6.43 3.90 -16.75
CA ARG A 153 -5.43 4.91 -16.43
C ARG A 153 -5.84 6.28 -16.97
N PHE A 154 -6.13 6.36 -18.27
CA PHE A 154 -6.31 7.63 -18.97
C PHE A 154 -7.72 8.20 -18.85
N SER A 155 -8.74 7.35 -18.74
CA SER A 155 -10.13 7.76 -18.49
C SER A 155 -10.39 8.16 -17.02
N CYS A 156 -9.47 7.86 -16.11
CA CYS A 156 -9.58 8.24 -14.70
C CYS A 156 -9.30 9.73 -14.50
N VAL A 157 -10.27 10.45 -13.94
CA VAL A 157 -10.24 11.91 -13.76
C VAL A 157 -9.67 12.36 -12.43
N GLY A 158 -9.50 11.45 -11.47
CA GLY A 158 -8.85 11.74 -10.20
C GLY A 158 -8.68 10.50 -9.33
N ARG A 159 -7.76 10.56 -8.38
CA ARG A 159 -7.55 9.50 -7.38
C ARG A 159 -7.59 10.10 -5.99
N THR A 160 -8.15 9.35 -5.04
CA THR A 160 -8.13 9.71 -3.62
C THR A 160 -7.29 8.69 -2.88
N TYR A 161 -6.40 9.17 -2.02
CA TYR A 161 -5.62 8.34 -1.13
C TYR A 161 -5.84 8.74 0.32
N ARG A 162 -5.73 7.76 1.21
CA ARG A 162 -5.63 7.97 2.66
C ARG A 162 -4.32 7.42 3.17
N TYR A 163 -3.60 8.19 3.98
CA TYR A 163 -2.41 7.72 4.70
C TYR A 163 -2.65 7.83 6.19
N TYR A 164 -2.69 6.69 6.89
CA TYR A 164 -2.93 6.62 8.33
C TYR A 164 -1.63 6.77 9.13
N PHE A 165 -1.70 7.42 10.29
CA PHE A 165 -0.55 7.59 11.17
C PHE A 165 -0.98 7.79 12.63
N CYS A 166 -0.10 7.41 13.57
CA CYS A 166 -0.24 7.76 14.97
C CYS A 166 0.13 9.23 15.16
N HIS A 167 -0.79 10.05 15.67
CA HIS A 167 -0.55 11.49 15.86
C HIS A 167 0.04 11.84 17.23
N ARG A 168 0.30 10.86 18.09
CA ARG A 168 0.94 11.09 19.39
C ARG A 168 2.31 11.76 19.20
N GLY A 169 2.52 12.88 19.89
CA GLY A 169 3.76 13.64 19.81
C GLY A 169 3.93 14.47 18.53
N LEU A 170 2.90 14.56 17.69
CA LEU A 170 2.88 15.41 16.49
C LEU A 170 1.98 16.63 16.69
N ASN A 171 2.44 17.79 16.22
CA ASN A 171 1.62 18.97 16.05
C ASN A 171 0.76 18.82 14.79
N VAL A 172 -0.44 18.25 14.96
CA VAL A 172 -1.40 17.98 13.86
C VAL A 172 -1.88 19.27 13.20
N GLU A 173 -2.00 20.36 13.96
CA GLU A 173 -2.40 21.67 13.42
C GLU A 173 -1.34 22.22 12.45
N ALA A 174 -0.06 22.18 12.83
CA ALA A 174 1.05 22.57 11.97
C ALA A 174 1.13 21.68 10.71
N MET A 175 0.92 20.37 10.87
CA MET A 175 0.83 19.44 9.73
C MET A 175 -0.35 19.81 8.80
N GLY A 176 -1.50 20.17 9.37
CA GLY A 176 -2.68 20.62 8.64
C GLY A 176 -2.41 21.90 7.85
N ASN A 177 -1.74 22.88 8.45
CA ASN A 177 -1.29 24.11 7.77
C ASN A 177 -0.36 23.78 6.61
N ALA A 178 0.64 22.92 6.83
CA ALA A 178 1.59 22.54 5.79
C ALA A 178 0.90 21.76 4.65
N ALA A 179 0.00 20.83 4.98
CA ALA A 179 -0.75 20.05 4.01
C ALA A 179 -1.68 20.93 3.15
N ALA A 180 -2.31 21.96 3.73
CA ALA A 180 -3.18 22.88 3.00
C ALA A 180 -2.47 23.60 1.84
N ARG A 181 -1.15 23.82 1.96
CA ARG A 181 -0.30 24.44 0.92
C ARG A 181 -0.12 23.57 -0.33
N LEU A 182 -0.40 22.27 -0.23
CA LEU A 182 -0.33 21.35 -1.37
C LEU A 182 -1.50 21.55 -2.35
N LYS A 183 -2.60 22.19 -1.94
CA LYS A 183 -3.79 22.40 -2.76
C LYS A 183 -3.48 23.33 -3.94
N GLY A 184 -4.00 22.98 -5.11
CA GLY A 184 -3.80 23.72 -6.36
C GLY A 184 -2.87 23.00 -7.33
N VAL A 185 -2.47 23.71 -8.38
CA VAL A 185 -1.56 23.23 -9.41
C VAL A 185 -0.14 23.61 -9.04
N HIS A 186 0.69 22.61 -8.76
CA HIS A 186 2.08 22.82 -8.34
C HIS A 186 3.02 21.83 -8.99
N ASN A 187 4.31 22.20 -9.03
CA ASN A 187 5.38 21.29 -9.38
C ASN A 187 5.78 20.43 -8.17
N PHE A 188 5.52 19.12 -8.24
CA PHE A 188 5.82 18.18 -7.16
C PHE A 188 7.18 17.46 -7.31
N ARG A 189 8.12 18.04 -8.08
CA ARG A 189 9.46 17.46 -8.30
C ARG A 189 10.21 17.15 -7.01
N ASN A 190 10.04 17.98 -5.99
CA ASN A 190 10.69 17.81 -4.68
C ASN A 190 9.90 16.94 -3.70
N PHE A 191 8.77 16.37 -4.14
CA PHE A 191 7.89 15.51 -3.37
C PHE A 191 7.69 14.15 -4.05
N CYS A 192 8.59 13.70 -4.91
CA CYS A 192 8.47 12.41 -5.57
C CYS A 192 9.83 11.75 -5.73
N LYS A 193 9.85 10.48 -6.12
CA LYS A 193 11.08 9.84 -6.58
C LYS A 193 11.21 10.06 -8.09
N THR A 194 12.39 10.49 -8.51
CA THR A 194 12.68 10.76 -9.91
C THR A 194 12.55 9.48 -10.75
N ASP A 195 11.77 9.57 -11.83
CA ASP A 195 11.62 8.54 -12.85
C ASP A 195 11.61 9.22 -14.23
N VAL A 196 12.77 9.78 -14.59
CA VAL A 196 12.95 10.55 -15.84
C VAL A 196 12.57 9.75 -17.09
N VAL A 197 12.63 8.41 -17.03
CA VAL A 197 12.25 7.51 -18.12
C VAL A 197 10.77 7.63 -18.45
N ASN A 198 9.91 7.78 -17.45
CA ASN A 198 8.45 7.75 -17.64
C ASN A 198 7.78 9.11 -17.40
N VAL A 199 8.46 10.05 -16.75
CA VAL A 199 7.88 11.34 -16.32
C VAL A 199 8.74 12.49 -16.82
N SER A 200 8.11 13.40 -17.57
CA SER A 200 8.68 14.70 -17.95
C SER A 200 7.91 15.89 -17.36
N ASN A 201 6.63 15.69 -16.97
CA ASN A 201 5.82 16.71 -16.32
C ASN A 201 5.56 16.34 -14.84
N TYR A 202 6.02 17.20 -13.94
CA TYR A 202 5.90 17.08 -12.49
C TYR A 202 4.73 17.88 -11.90
N GLU A 203 3.98 18.60 -12.72
CA GLU A 203 2.82 19.36 -12.28
C GLU A 203 1.64 18.45 -11.94
N ARG A 204 1.02 18.65 -10.78
CA ARG A 204 -0.20 17.96 -10.37
C ARG A 204 -1.21 18.96 -9.83
N ASP A 205 -2.49 18.67 -10.06
CA ASP A 205 -3.62 19.44 -9.54
C ASP A 205 -4.20 18.71 -8.34
N VAL A 206 -3.85 19.17 -7.14
CA VAL A 206 -4.42 18.69 -5.88
C VAL A 206 -5.69 19.49 -5.59
N ARG A 207 -6.83 18.82 -5.72
CA ARG A 207 -8.15 19.45 -5.63
C ARG A 207 -8.63 19.56 -4.18
N SER A 208 -8.32 18.57 -3.35
CA SER A 208 -8.55 18.60 -1.91
C SER A 208 -7.47 17.86 -1.15
N VAL A 209 -7.19 18.35 0.06
CA VAL A 209 -6.25 17.75 0.99
C VAL A 209 -6.63 18.15 2.40
N GLY A 210 -6.52 17.23 3.36
CA GLY A 210 -6.81 17.50 4.76
C GLY A 210 -6.31 16.39 5.68
N ILE A 211 -6.15 16.71 6.96
CA ILE A 211 -5.83 15.75 8.00
C ILE A 211 -7.04 15.62 8.92
N PHE A 212 -7.44 14.38 9.19
CA PHE A 212 -8.64 14.05 9.93
C PHE A 212 -8.33 13.00 11.00
N ALA A 213 -9.03 13.06 12.13
CA ALA A 213 -8.98 12.00 13.12
C ALA A 213 -9.61 10.72 12.54
N SER A 214 -9.01 9.57 12.84
CA SER A 214 -9.56 8.28 12.44
C SER A 214 -10.91 8.04 13.10
N GLU A 215 -11.82 7.44 12.35
CA GLU A 215 -13.16 7.09 12.81
C GLU A 215 -13.12 6.02 13.92
N ALA A 216 -12.12 5.11 13.90
CA ALA A 216 -12.01 4.01 14.85
C ALA A 216 -11.24 4.38 16.14
N PHE A 217 -10.19 5.20 16.01
CA PHE A 217 -9.32 5.58 17.13
C PHE A 217 -8.99 7.09 17.09
N PRO A 218 -9.98 7.98 17.24
CA PRO A 218 -9.80 9.42 17.03
C PRO A 218 -8.80 10.06 17.99
N GLU A 219 -8.60 9.47 19.17
CA GLU A 219 -7.65 9.96 20.18
C GLU A 219 -6.17 9.62 19.86
N LEU A 220 -5.91 8.69 18.94
CA LEU A 220 -4.57 8.16 18.71
C LEU A 220 -4.13 8.17 17.25
N VAL A 221 -5.06 7.97 16.33
CA VAL A 221 -4.80 7.81 14.90
C VAL A 221 -5.47 8.94 14.13
N SER A 222 -4.70 9.53 13.22
CA SER A 222 -5.19 10.47 12.21
C SER A 222 -4.85 9.93 10.82
N TYR A 223 -5.45 10.52 9.79
CA TYR A 223 -5.09 10.24 8.41
C TYR A 223 -5.04 11.51 7.57
N LEU A 224 -4.08 11.55 6.63
CA LEU A 224 -4.10 12.49 5.52
C LEU A 224 -5.03 11.93 4.45
N GLU A 225 -6.03 12.69 4.03
CA GLU A 225 -6.78 12.42 2.80
C GLU A 225 -6.37 13.42 1.72
N ILE A 226 -6.02 12.93 0.54
CA ILE A 226 -5.61 13.77 -0.59
C ILE A 226 -6.25 13.29 -1.89
N HIS A 227 -6.86 14.22 -2.62
CA HIS A 227 -7.48 14.00 -3.92
C HIS A 227 -6.84 14.88 -4.99
N ALA A 228 -6.37 14.25 -6.07
CA ALA A 228 -5.71 14.92 -7.18
C ALA A 228 -6.07 14.30 -8.54
N ASN A 229 -5.80 15.01 -9.63
CA ASN A 229 -5.95 14.48 -10.99
C ASN A 229 -5.09 13.21 -11.21
N SER A 230 -3.85 13.23 -10.72
CA SER A 230 -2.91 12.10 -10.71
C SER A 230 -1.83 12.32 -9.65
N PHE A 231 -0.99 11.31 -9.43
CA PHE A 231 0.15 11.39 -8.51
C PHE A 231 1.42 10.86 -9.19
N LEU A 232 2.56 11.43 -8.82
CA LEU A 232 3.90 10.99 -9.21
C LEU A 232 4.33 9.75 -8.41
N TYR A 233 5.42 9.13 -8.86
CA TYR A 233 6.01 7.99 -8.17
C TYR A 233 6.41 8.38 -6.74
N HIS A 234 5.92 7.63 -5.75
CA HIS A 234 6.11 7.88 -4.31
C HIS A 234 5.60 9.23 -3.78
N GLN A 235 4.77 9.97 -4.54
CA GLN A 235 4.45 11.37 -4.19
C GLN A 235 3.94 11.53 -2.76
N ILE A 236 2.92 10.74 -2.41
CA ILE A 236 2.22 10.84 -1.13
C ILE A 236 3.14 10.46 0.03
N ARG A 237 4.01 9.47 -0.15
CA ARG A 237 4.94 9.01 0.88
C ARG A 237 6.03 10.04 1.13
N CYS A 238 6.53 10.70 0.09
CA CYS A 238 7.44 11.83 0.24
C CYS A 238 6.75 13.01 0.96
N THR A 239 5.50 13.33 0.57
CA THR A 239 4.69 14.34 1.26
C THR A 239 4.56 14.01 2.75
N MET A 240 4.19 12.78 3.10
CA MET A 240 4.04 12.38 4.50
C MET A 240 5.34 12.51 5.30
N GLU A 241 6.49 12.21 4.72
CA GLU A 241 7.77 12.41 5.42
C GLU A 241 7.99 13.89 5.77
N VAL A 242 7.76 14.79 4.82
CA VAL A 242 7.88 16.24 5.06
C VAL A 242 6.87 16.70 6.12
N LEU A 243 5.63 16.22 6.06
CA LEU A 243 4.62 16.52 7.07
C LEU A 243 5.03 15.99 8.45
N PHE A 244 5.66 14.81 8.56
CA PHE A 244 6.16 14.31 9.85
C PHE A 244 7.28 15.18 10.41
N LEU A 245 8.15 15.75 9.58
CA LEU A 245 9.16 16.70 10.03
C LEU A 245 8.52 17.97 10.58
N VAL A 246 7.47 18.49 9.92
CA VAL A 246 6.68 19.61 10.43
C VAL A 246 5.97 19.26 11.74
N GLY A 247 5.30 18.10 11.80
CA GLY A 247 4.59 17.65 12.99
C GLY A 247 5.51 17.47 14.20
N ARG A 248 6.79 17.15 13.99
CA ARG A 248 7.80 17.08 15.07
C ARG A 248 8.38 18.44 15.46
N GLY A 249 8.03 19.52 14.77
CA GLY A 249 8.61 20.85 14.96
C GLY A 249 10.04 20.98 14.42
N LEU A 250 10.47 20.08 13.53
CA LEU A 250 11.80 20.15 12.90
C LEU A 250 11.80 21.05 11.67
N GLU A 251 10.66 21.19 11.02
CA GLU A 251 10.43 22.09 9.89
C GLU A 251 9.21 22.97 10.18
N ASP A 252 9.21 24.16 9.61
CA ASP A 252 8.06 25.07 9.67
C ASP A 252 7.09 24.73 8.52
N PRO A 253 5.77 24.97 8.66
CA PRO A 253 4.80 24.66 7.60
C PRO A 253 5.13 25.26 6.22
N GLU A 254 5.80 26.41 6.20
CA GLU A 254 6.29 27.12 5.01
C GLU A 254 7.25 26.28 4.15
N VAL A 255 7.91 25.28 4.73
CA VAL A 255 8.82 24.39 3.99
C VAL A 255 8.12 23.73 2.81
N VAL A 256 6.81 23.47 2.93
CA VAL A 256 6.03 22.87 1.84
C VAL A 256 5.97 23.79 0.64
N THR A 257 5.64 25.06 0.85
CA THR A 257 5.62 26.08 -0.23
C THR A 257 7.01 26.22 -0.84
N GLN A 258 8.04 26.35 0.00
CA GLN A 258 9.42 26.50 -0.45
C GLN A 258 9.87 25.30 -1.31
N LEU A 259 9.48 24.07 -0.96
CA LEU A 259 9.79 22.89 -1.76
C LEU A 259 8.97 22.80 -3.05
N LEU A 260 7.74 23.31 -3.11
CA LEU A 260 6.97 23.37 -4.35
C LEU A 260 7.61 24.38 -5.34
N GLU A 261 8.22 25.44 -4.82
CA GLU A 261 8.82 26.54 -5.62
C GLU A 261 10.32 26.37 -5.90
N ARG A 262 11.00 25.43 -5.23
CA ARG A 262 12.47 25.25 -5.28
C ARG A 262 13.02 24.81 -6.65
N GLY A 263 12.16 24.37 -7.57
CA GLY A 263 12.58 23.81 -8.86
C GLY A 263 13.19 22.42 -8.70
N ASP A 264 14.11 22.03 -9.59
CA ASP A 264 14.66 20.67 -9.62
C ASP A 264 15.86 20.49 -8.68
N ARG A 265 15.60 20.57 -7.37
CA ARG A 265 16.63 20.49 -6.33
C ARG A 265 16.11 19.77 -5.09
N LYS A 266 15.65 18.53 -5.29
CA LYS A 266 15.00 17.73 -4.25
C LYS A 266 16.00 17.45 -3.12
N PRO A 267 15.75 17.91 -1.88
CA PRO A 267 16.63 17.55 -0.78
C PRO A 267 16.55 16.06 -0.46
N VAL A 268 17.65 15.51 0.06
CA VAL A 268 17.69 14.12 0.52
C VAL A 268 16.91 13.98 1.83
N TYR A 269 15.87 13.14 1.80
CA TYR A 269 15.09 12.74 2.95
C TYR A 269 14.53 11.32 2.74
N PRO A 270 14.28 10.55 3.82
CA PRO A 270 13.84 9.18 3.72
C PRO A 270 12.40 9.09 3.17
N LEU A 271 11.99 7.89 2.79
CA LEU A 271 10.63 7.67 2.29
C LEU A 271 9.73 7.16 3.41
N ALA A 272 8.53 7.74 3.57
CA ALA A 272 7.53 7.24 4.52
C ALA A 272 7.10 5.79 4.19
N ASP A 273 6.55 5.07 5.18
CA ASP A 273 6.24 3.65 5.02
C ASP A 273 5.09 3.48 4.02
N GLY A 274 5.08 2.37 3.27
CA GLY A 274 4.01 2.13 2.30
C GLY A 274 2.76 1.53 2.92
N THR A 275 2.89 0.82 4.04
CA THR A 275 1.84 0.00 4.64
C THR A 275 0.61 0.82 5.08
N PRO A 276 0.77 2.02 5.67
CA PRO A 276 -0.38 2.84 6.09
C PRO A 276 -1.08 3.59 4.95
N LEU A 277 -0.58 3.46 3.71
CA LEU A 277 -1.15 4.12 2.54
C LEU A 277 -2.21 3.22 1.89
N VAL A 278 -3.35 3.82 1.57
CA VAL A 278 -4.46 3.18 0.88
C VAL A 278 -4.87 4.01 -0.33
N LEU A 279 -4.90 3.39 -1.52
CA LEU A 279 -5.65 3.94 -2.64
C LEU A 279 -7.14 3.80 -2.35
N TRP A 280 -7.75 4.90 -1.94
CA TRP A 280 -9.12 4.92 -1.45
C TRP A 280 -10.13 4.79 -2.60
N ASP A 281 -9.96 5.60 -3.64
CA ASP A 281 -10.86 5.59 -4.78
C ASP A 281 -10.24 6.10 -6.08
N CYS A 282 -10.78 5.61 -7.20
CA CYS A 282 -10.48 6.03 -8.55
C CYS A 282 -11.75 6.58 -9.21
N HIS A 283 -11.69 7.84 -9.64
CA HIS A 283 -12.86 8.59 -10.11
C HIS A 283 -12.94 8.57 -11.63
N PHE A 284 -14.13 8.28 -12.17
CA PHE A 284 -14.41 8.21 -13.60
C PHE A 284 -15.70 8.99 -13.94
N LYS A 285 -15.76 9.57 -15.14
CA LYS A 285 -16.98 10.22 -15.63
C LYS A 285 -17.98 9.17 -16.09
N ASN A 286 -19.24 9.32 -15.68
CA ASN A 286 -20.39 8.54 -16.18
C ASN A 286 -20.25 7.01 -16.05
N LEU A 287 -19.44 6.51 -15.11
CA LEU A 287 -19.24 5.08 -14.90
C LEU A 287 -20.17 4.59 -13.78
N GLN A 288 -21.07 3.66 -14.10
CA GLN A 288 -21.96 3.04 -13.13
C GLN A 288 -21.45 1.64 -12.79
N TRP A 289 -21.17 1.40 -11.50
CA TRP A 289 -20.65 0.14 -11.01
C TRP A 289 -21.77 -0.85 -10.67
N ASN A 290 -21.66 -2.06 -11.22
CA ASN A 290 -22.38 -3.22 -10.72
C ASN A 290 -21.60 -3.77 -9.52
N ILE A 291 -22.02 -3.42 -8.30
CA ILE A 291 -21.36 -3.82 -7.06
C ILE A 291 -21.93 -5.15 -6.58
N SER A 292 -21.04 -6.09 -6.24
CA SER A 292 -21.44 -7.37 -5.65
C SER A 292 -21.56 -7.24 -4.13
N LYS A 293 -22.78 -7.33 -3.60
CA LYS A 293 -23.03 -7.35 -2.15
C LYS A 293 -22.26 -8.48 -1.46
N ARG A 294 -22.17 -9.66 -2.08
CA ARG A 294 -21.43 -10.81 -1.54
C ARG A 294 -19.93 -10.51 -1.45
N ALA A 295 -19.35 -9.92 -2.50
CA ALA A 295 -17.94 -9.54 -2.47
C ALA A 295 -17.66 -8.45 -1.43
N PHE A 296 -18.54 -7.45 -1.34
CA PHE A 296 -18.46 -6.40 -0.33
C PHE A 296 -18.45 -6.98 1.09
N MET A 297 -19.42 -7.83 1.43
CA MET A 297 -19.48 -8.46 2.76
C MET A 297 -18.25 -9.31 3.05
N ALA A 298 -17.69 -10.00 2.06
CA ALA A 298 -16.47 -10.77 2.25
C ALA A 298 -15.25 -9.90 2.55
N VAL A 299 -15.11 -8.75 1.88
CA VAL A 299 -14.05 -7.77 2.16
C VAL A 299 -14.22 -7.18 3.55
N GLU A 300 -15.45 -6.79 3.91
CA GLU A 300 -15.74 -6.21 5.22
C GLU A 300 -15.38 -7.18 6.35
N HIS A 301 -15.84 -8.43 6.27
CA HIS A 301 -15.51 -9.46 7.27
C HIS A 301 -14.01 -9.69 7.40
N GLU A 302 -13.29 -9.76 6.27
CA GLU A 302 -11.85 -9.94 6.29
C GLU A 302 -11.12 -8.77 6.96
N LEU A 303 -11.50 -7.53 6.63
CA LEU A 303 -10.92 -6.35 7.25
C LEU A 303 -11.20 -6.33 8.76
N GLN A 304 -12.40 -6.75 9.17
CA GLN A 304 -12.78 -6.87 10.57
C GLN A 304 -11.93 -7.94 11.30
N ASP A 305 -11.68 -9.09 10.67
CA ASP A 305 -10.84 -10.16 11.23
C ASP A 305 -9.39 -9.70 11.40
N ILE A 306 -8.84 -9.03 10.38
CA ILE A 306 -7.48 -8.45 10.43
C ILE A 306 -7.40 -7.41 11.55
N ALA A 307 -8.36 -6.48 11.60
CA ALA A 307 -8.40 -5.44 12.63
C ALA A 307 -8.48 -6.05 14.04
N THR A 308 -9.33 -7.06 14.24
CA THR A 308 -9.49 -7.77 15.52
C THR A 308 -8.18 -8.43 15.95
N ALA A 309 -7.52 -9.14 15.03
CA ALA A 309 -6.25 -9.81 15.32
C ALA A 309 -5.13 -8.81 15.71
N LEU A 310 -5.03 -7.68 14.99
CA LEU A 310 -4.06 -6.63 15.30
C LEU A 310 -4.39 -5.91 16.60
N PHE A 311 -5.68 -5.68 16.88
CA PHE A 311 -6.13 -5.08 18.13
C PHE A 311 -5.79 -5.95 19.34
N LEU A 312 -6.05 -7.26 19.28
CA LEU A 312 -5.68 -8.19 20.35
C LEU A 312 -4.18 -8.17 20.64
N ARG A 313 -3.34 -8.11 19.59
CA ARG A 313 -1.88 -7.97 19.73
C ARG A 313 -1.48 -6.64 20.38
N ALA A 314 -2.11 -5.54 19.97
CA ALA A 314 -1.86 -4.22 20.54
C ALA A 314 -2.26 -4.16 22.03
N SER A 315 -3.44 -4.69 22.38
CA SER A 315 -3.93 -4.77 23.76
C SER A 315 -3.02 -5.62 24.64
N LEU A 316 -2.60 -6.81 24.15
CA LEU A 316 -1.66 -7.68 24.86
C LEU A 316 -0.34 -6.95 25.15
N ALA A 317 0.26 -6.33 24.13
CA ALA A 317 1.51 -5.61 24.27
C ALA A 317 1.39 -4.43 25.26
N ASN A 318 0.29 -3.68 25.22
CA ASN A 318 0.07 -2.58 26.16
C ASN A 318 -0.12 -3.09 27.60
N SER A 319 -0.87 -4.17 27.82
CA SER A 319 -1.04 -4.76 29.15
C SER A 319 0.28 -5.28 29.72
N MET A 320 1.09 -5.97 28.90
CA MET A 320 2.43 -6.41 29.30
C MET A 320 3.32 -5.22 29.68
N ARG A 321 3.29 -4.13 28.90
CA ARG A 321 4.04 -2.90 29.18
C ARG A 321 3.60 -2.26 30.50
N SER A 322 2.30 -2.13 30.72
CA SER A 322 1.76 -1.57 31.97
C SER A 322 2.16 -2.41 33.18
N GLN A 323 2.05 -3.74 33.09
CA GLN A 323 2.46 -4.64 34.17
C GLN A 323 3.96 -4.55 34.46
N LEU A 324 4.79 -4.44 33.42
CA LEU A 324 6.24 -4.23 33.56
C LEU A 324 6.55 -2.91 34.29
N LEU A 325 5.84 -1.83 33.96
CA LEU A 325 5.99 -0.54 34.66
C LEU A 325 5.52 -0.61 36.11
N THR A 326 4.45 -1.37 36.40
CA THR A 326 4.03 -1.64 37.78
C THR A 326 5.13 -2.36 38.56
N TRP A 327 5.76 -3.38 37.97
CA TRP A 327 6.89 -4.08 38.61
C TRP A 327 8.08 -3.14 38.86
N TYR A 328 8.36 -2.26 37.90
CA TYR A 328 9.49 -1.34 37.96
C TYR A 328 9.29 -0.19 38.96
N ASN A 329 8.10 0.41 39.02
CA ASN A 329 7.79 1.55 39.90
C ASN A 329 7.54 1.15 41.36
N GLY A 330 7.73 -0.12 41.70
CA GLY A 330 7.58 -0.66 43.04
C GLY A 330 6.36 -1.57 43.18
N HIS A 331 6.57 -2.69 43.88
CA HIS A 331 5.50 -3.59 44.26
C HIS A 331 4.96 -3.20 45.64
N THR A 332 3.66 -3.37 45.85
CA THR A 332 3.11 -3.69 47.18
C THR A 332 3.37 -5.18 47.45
N ASP A 333 3.92 -5.53 48.60
CA ASP A 333 4.01 -6.92 49.05
C ASP A 333 2.61 -7.54 49.29
N SER A 334 2.56 -8.82 49.69
CA SER A 334 1.32 -9.52 50.02
C SER A 334 0.51 -8.89 51.16
N GLU A 335 1.08 -7.92 51.89
CA GLU A 335 0.48 -7.20 53.01
C GLU A 335 0.16 -5.73 52.64
N GLY A 336 0.39 -5.32 51.39
CA GLY A 336 0.09 -3.97 50.91
C GLY A 336 1.20 -2.93 51.15
N LYS A 337 2.41 -3.34 51.58
CA LYS A 337 3.51 -2.41 51.88
C LYS A 337 4.35 -2.13 50.63
N THR A 338 4.49 -0.86 50.29
CA THR A 338 5.27 -0.40 49.11
C THR A 338 6.75 -0.65 49.33
N ILE A 339 7.36 -1.46 48.47
CA ILE A 339 8.81 -1.66 48.41
C ILE A 339 9.36 -0.66 47.37
N MET A 340 9.96 0.43 47.87
CA MET A 340 10.32 1.62 47.09
C MET A 340 11.23 1.38 45.87
N ALA A 341 10.98 2.14 44.80
CA ALA A 341 12.04 2.80 44.04
C ALA A 341 11.60 4.25 43.72
N GLN A 342 12.33 5.23 44.26
CA GLN A 342 12.27 6.63 43.82
C GLN A 342 13.44 6.92 42.86
N LEU A 343 13.15 7.47 41.67
CA LEU A 343 13.93 8.44 40.86
C LEU A 343 13.55 8.38 39.35
N PRO A 344 13.92 9.42 38.57
CA PRO A 344 13.05 10.51 38.09
C PRO A 344 12.07 10.06 36.99
N GLU A 345 11.12 10.96 36.64
CA GLU A 345 10.21 10.82 35.48
C GLU A 345 10.94 10.19 34.28
N VAL A 346 10.70 8.90 34.04
CA VAL A 346 10.99 8.32 32.74
C VAL A 346 10.03 9.02 31.79
N GLN A 347 10.48 10.14 31.20
CA GLN A 347 9.77 10.77 30.11
C GLN A 347 9.47 9.66 29.12
N ALA A 348 8.17 9.40 28.91
CA ALA A 348 7.69 8.46 27.91
C ALA A 348 8.10 9.03 26.55
N ALA A 349 9.36 8.82 26.19
CA ALA A 349 9.90 9.22 24.92
C ALA A 349 9.30 8.24 23.93
N ASP A 350 8.18 8.64 23.33
CA ASP A 350 7.59 7.94 22.21
C ASP A 350 8.51 8.12 21.00
N ARG A 351 9.63 7.38 21.01
CA ARG A 351 10.70 7.49 20.01
C ARG A 351 10.35 6.73 18.74
N TRP A 352 9.29 5.91 18.73
CA TRP A 352 9.04 4.90 17.69
C TRP A 352 7.69 5.04 16.95
N SER A 353 6.63 5.56 17.60
CA SER A 353 5.26 5.51 17.06
C SER A 353 5.06 6.27 15.75
N VAL A 354 5.94 7.21 15.43
CA VAL A 354 5.73 8.15 14.32
C VAL A 354 5.97 7.51 12.95
N THR A 355 6.69 6.40 12.88
CA THR A 355 7.13 5.85 11.58
C THR A 355 6.10 4.93 10.91
N GLY A 356 5.10 4.46 11.65
CA GLY A 356 4.11 3.49 11.16
C GLY A 356 4.69 2.13 10.75
N CYS A 357 5.98 1.87 10.99
CA CYS A 357 6.62 0.60 10.66
C CYS A 357 6.33 -0.44 11.74
N ASP A 358 5.78 -1.58 11.34
CA ASP A 358 5.78 -2.77 12.17
C ASP A 358 7.20 -3.34 12.24
N TRP A 359 7.83 -3.28 13.41
CA TRP A 359 9.19 -3.79 13.60
C TRP A 359 9.28 -5.31 13.69
N THR A 360 8.14 -5.96 13.92
CA THR A 360 8.03 -7.41 14.04
C THR A 360 7.88 -8.11 12.68
N ASP A 361 7.52 -7.36 11.63
CA ASP A 361 7.48 -7.89 10.28
C ASP A 361 8.87 -7.88 9.62
N LYS A 362 9.29 -9.05 9.16
CA LYS A 362 10.54 -9.25 8.42
C LYS A 362 10.61 -8.39 7.15
N ARG A 363 9.48 -8.06 6.53
CA ARG A 363 9.41 -7.26 5.28
C ARG A 363 9.80 -5.80 5.48
N THR A 364 9.52 -5.26 6.66
CA THR A 364 9.77 -3.85 7.04
C THR A 364 11.05 -3.69 7.87
N HIS A 365 11.62 -4.78 8.39
CA HIS A 365 12.80 -4.79 9.25
C HIS A 365 14.05 -4.10 8.66
N ALA A 366 14.28 -4.20 7.35
CA ALA A 366 15.42 -3.53 6.70
C ALA A 366 15.30 -2.00 6.72
N ASN A 367 14.09 -1.47 6.48
CA ASN A 367 13.80 -0.03 6.50
C ASN A 367 14.00 0.58 7.88
N MET A 368 13.83 -0.23 8.94
CA MET A 368 14.06 0.21 10.30
C MET A 368 15.50 0.52 10.63
N ARG A 369 16.50 -0.15 10.02
CA ARG A 369 17.91 0.14 10.35
C ARG A 369 18.27 1.58 10.00
N VAL A 370 17.81 2.04 8.83
CA VAL A 370 18.00 3.43 8.37
C VAL A 370 17.23 4.39 9.27
N ARG A 371 15.96 4.10 9.55
CA ARG A 371 15.13 4.96 10.42
C ARG A 371 15.61 5.01 11.87
N ARG A 372 16.19 3.92 12.37
CA ARG A 372 16.77 3.85 13.73
C ARG A 372 17.93 4.82 13.86
N TYR A 373 18.72 5.01 12.81
CA TYR A 373 19.78 6.02 12.80
C TYR A 373 19.20 7.43 12.94
N ASP A 374 18.20 7.77 12.12
CA ASP A 374 17.53 9.09 12.15
C ASP A 374 16.81 9.34 13.49
N LEU A 375 16.11 8.35 14.03
CA LEU A 375 15.41 8.43 15.31
C LEU A 375 16.37 8.49 16.51
N PHE A 376 17.50 7.78 16.47
CA PHE A 376 18.51 7.86 17.53
C PHE A 376 19.19 9.22 17.55
N ALA A 377 19.51 9.80 16.38
CA ALA A 377 20.07 11.14 16.27
C ALA A 377 19.15 12.20 16.89
N LEU A 378 17.83 12.07 16.69
CA LEU A 378 16.80 12.95 17.27
C LEU A 378 16.68 12.85 18.79
N SER A 379 16.84 11.65 19.35
CA SER A 379 16.62 11.41 20.79
C SER A 379 17.65 12.08 21.72
N ARG A 380 18.85 12.40 21.22
CA ARG A 380 19.94 13.01 22.01
C ARG A 380 20.05 14.53 21.88
N GLN A 381 19.25 15.18 21.03
CA GLN A 381 19.24 16.64 20.91
C GLN A 381 18.50 17.35 22.05
N ARG A 382 17.61 16.64 22.78
CA ARG A 382 16.90 17.20 23.95
C ARG A 382 17.68 17.09 25.26
N GLU A 383 18.59 16.13 25.36
CA GLU A 383 19.43 15.93 26.56
C GLU A 383 20.77 16.63 26.34
N HIS A 384 20.97 17.76 27.03
CA HIS A 384 22.19 18.55 26.95
C HIS A 384 23.45 17.71 27.23
N GLY A 385 24.42 17.76 26.31
CA GLY A 385 25.82 17.41 26.55
C GLY A 385 26.12 15.92 26.76
N ALA A 386 26.44 15.18 25.70
CA ALA A 386 27.12 13.89 25.84
C ALA A 386 28.14 13.64 24.72
N SER A 387 29.35 13.26 25.10
CA SER A 387 30.47 12.89 24.22
C SER A 387 30.39 11.40 23.83
N GLY A 388 30.63 11.12 22.56
CA GLY A 388 30.68 9.77 21.97
C GLY A 388 30.76 9.85 20.44
N PRO A 389 31.29 8.85 19.72
CA PRO A 389 31.65 8.95 18.30
C PRO A 389 30.46 9.12 17.32
N LEU A 390 29.22 9.06 17.83
CA LEU A 390 27.98 9.30 17.07
C LEU A 390 27.16 10.48 17.65
N SER A 391 27.75 11.25 18.57
CA SER A 391 27.24 12.51 19.09
C SER A 391 27.90 13.66 18.34
N SER A 392 27.15 14.45 17.56
CA SER A 392 27.51 15.85 17.23
C SER A 392 26.66 16.56 16.17
N ARG A 393 25.77 15.91 15.40
CA ARG A 393 25.13 16.63 14.28
C ARG A 393 23.80 17.31 14.68
N PRO A 394 23.70 18.65 14.60
CA PRO A 394 22.41 19.35 14.67
C PRO A 394 21.53 18.90 13.50
N TYR A 395 20.21 18.95 13.67
CA TYR A 395 19.28 18.62 12.60
C TYR A 395 19.48 19.62 11.46
N THR A 396 19.83 19.14 10.27
CA THR A 396 19.96 19.98 9.08
C THR A 396 18.59 20.15 8.43
N LYS A 397 18.12 21.41 8.35
CA LYS A 397 16.85 21.78 7.71
C LYS A 397 16.83 21.32 6.26
N LEU A 398 15.66 20.92 5.75
CA LEU A 398 15.51 20.32 4.42
C LEU A 398 16.15 21.18 3.31
N LEU A 399 15.99 22.50 3.37
CA LEU A 399 16.51 23.41 2.35
C LEU A 399 18.04 23.53 2.32
N GLU A 400 18.71 23.15 3.42
CA GLU A 400 20.17 23.18 3.61
C GLU A 400 20.83 21.83 3.30
N ARG A 401 20.04 20.78 3.07
CA ARG A 401 20.57 19.45 2.76
C ARG A 401 21.12 19.37 1.35
N GLU A 402 22.01 18.41 1.16
CA GLU A 402 22.37 17.92 -0.17
C GLU A 402 21.12 17.54 -0.96
N THR A 403 21.17 17.80 -2.26
CA THR A 403 20.08 17.53 -3.18
C THR A 403 20.36 16.29 -4.00
N GLU A 404 19.32 15.56 -4.34
CA GLU A 404 19.36 14.55 -5.38
C GLU A 404 19.73 15.18 -6.73
N ARG A 405 20.11 14.33 -7.69
CA ARG A 405 20.41 14.75 -9.06
C ARG A 405 19.21 15.48 -9.68
N THR A 406 19.55 16.49 -10.46
CA THR A 406 18.63 17.17 -11.37
C THR A 406 18.14 16.22 -12.46
N PHE A 407 17.11 16.60 -13.19
CA PHE A 407 16.55 15.84 -14.30
C PHE A 407 17.62 15.52 -15.34
N ASP A 408 18.40 16.52 -15.77
CA ASP A 408 19.43 16.36 -16.80
C ASP A 408 20.55 15.44 -16.33
N GLU A 409 21.03 15.62 -15.11
CA GLU A 409 22.03 14.72 -14.49
C GLU A 409 21.52 13.28 -14.36
N GLU A 410 20.22 13.09 -14.06
CA GLU A 410 19.62 11.76 -13.96
C GLU A 410 19.44 11.11 -15.34
N VAL A 411 19.14 11.90 -16.39
CA VAL A 411 19.09 11.44 -17.79
C VAL A 411 20.47 11.00 -18.26
N GLU A 412 21.51 11.78 -17.98
CA GLU A 412 22.90 11.44 -18.31
C GLU A 412 23.36 10.16 -17.60
N ALA A 413 22.90 9.95 -16.36
CA ALA A 413 23.22 8.78 -15.57
C ALA A 413 22.41 7.51 -15.93
N LEU A 414 21.50 7.56 -16.91
CA LEU A 414 20.71 6.39 -17.31
C LEU A 414 21.59 5.28 -17.89
N SER A 415 21.38 4.05 -17.40
CA SER A 415 21.89 2.85 -18.08
C SER A 415 21.42 2.78 -19.54
N GLN A 416 22.19 2.17 -20.44
CA GLN A 416 21.85 2.03 -21.86
C GLN A 416 20.41 1.53 -22.10
N LYS A 417 19.97 0.48 -21.38
CA LYS A 417 18.60 -0.06 -21.48
C LYS A 417 17.53 0.97 -21.13
N LYS A 418 17.75 1.76 -20.09
CA LYS A 418 16.81 2.82 -19.66
C LYS A 418 16.84 4.01 -20.61
N ARG A 419 18.01 4.36 -21.14
CA ARG A 419 18.18 5.46 -22.10
C ARG A 419 17.43 5.21 -23.40
N ALA A 420 17.54 4.02 -23.98
CA ALA A 420 16.76 3.64 -25.17
C ALA A 420 15.24 3.73 -24.92
N ARG A 421 14.77 3.33 -23.73
CA ARG A 421 13.36 3.48 -23.36
C ARG A 421 12.95 4.93 -23.16
N PHE A 422 13.82 5.75 -22.57
CA PHE A 422 13.59 7.19 -22.42
C PHE A 422 13.45 7.87 -23.79
N GLU A 423 14.38 7.62 -24.71
CA GLU A 423 14.37 8.15 -26.08
C GLU A 423 13.08 7.74 -26.82
N SER A 424 12.71 6.45 -26.79
CA SER A 424 11.44 5.97 -27.39
C SER A 424 10.19 6.59 -26.76
N ASN A 425 10.22 6.88 -25.45
CA ASN A 425 9.10 7.54 -24.78
C ASN A 425 9.02 9.03 -25.13
N MET A 426 10.15 9.68 -25.41
CA MET A 426 10.20 11.09 -25.81
C MET A 426 9.73 11.26 -27.26
N GLU A 427 10.06 10.34 -28.17
CA GLU A 427 9.54 10.34 -29.55
C GLU A 427 8.02 10.20 -29.64
N LYS A 428 7.39 9.58 -28.64
CA LYS A 428 5.94 9.35 -28.58
C LYS A 428 5.15 10.52 -27.97
N LYS A 429 5.84 11.47 -27.34
CA LYS A 429 5.24 12.66 -26.72
C LYS A 429 5.34 13.83 -27.70
#